data_AF-A0AAU6ZNU0-F1
#
_entry.id   AF-A0AAU6ZNU0-F1
#
_cell.length_a   1.000
_cell.length_b   1.000
_cell.length_c   1.000
_cell.angle_alpha   90.00
_cell.angle_beta   90.00
_cell.angle_gamma   90.00
#
_symmetry.space_group_name_H-M   'P 1'
#
loop_
_entity.id
_entity.type
_entity.pdbx_description
1 polymer ?
#
loop_
_entity_poly.entity_id
_entity_poly.type
_entity_poly.pdbx_seq_one_letter_code
_entity_poly.pdbx_strand_id
1 'polypeptide(L)'
;MTIPEVPQHQPGSGVPRNSGGADDATIQHEQSRIAIPAVADAEAPSPPAKRRGQPYIFGAIGLVLGVVLGVIGTITIGGMVEAGKAAAAAEAEAKKPKPLADAVNKCQMSGKAISARLGDDGRSLSLDGQGEEDLNGLAWSDIQCVLKAVNVPDYVQEQMKSTRALDGTQRESWDNFSVSWSYHPNTGMNVVLRFTDV
;
A
#
# COMPACT_ATOMS: atom_id res chain seq x y z
N MET A 1 30.30 -34.93 19.32
CA MET A 1 30.51 -34.42 20.69
C MET A 1 31.37 -33.17 20.51
N THR A 2 30.89 -31.94 20.70
CA THR A 2 30.05 -31.39 21.78
C THR A 2 29.34 -30.13 21.25
N ILE A 3 28.05 -29.98 21.56
CA ILE A 3 27.22 -28.80 21.26
C ILE A 3 27.35 -27.82 22.45
N PRO A 4 27.63 -26.53 22.25
CA PRO A 4 27.41 -25.54 23.29
C PRO A 4 26.01 -24.92 23.25
N GLU A 5 25.51 -24.69 24.45
CA GLU A 5 24.13 -24.42 24.87
C GLU A 5 23.64 -22.99 24.57
N VAL A 6 22.36 -22.87 24.22
CA VAL A 6 21.63 -21.61 24.00
C VAL A 6 20.97 -21.16 25.31
N PRO A 7 21.22 -19.93 25.82
CA PRO A 7 20.45 -19.38 26.92
C PRO A 7 19.12 -18.78 26.41
N GLN A 8 18.00 -19.28 26.95
CA GLN A 8 16.66 -18.70 26.84
C GLN A 8 16.46 -17.67 27.96
N HIS A 9 15.97 -16.46 27.65
CA HIS A 9 15.41 -15.56 28.67
C HIS A 9 14.18 -14.78 28.19
N GLN A 10 13.25 -14.62 29.12
CA GLN A 10 11.81 -14.35 29.01
C GLN A 10 11.41 -12.86 28.81
N PRO A 11 10.12 -12.60 28.45
CA PRO A 11 9.60 -11.27 28.13
C PRO A 11 9.19 -10.45 29.36
N GLY A 12 9.55 -9.17 29.37
CA GLY A 12 9.13 -8.18 30.37
C GLY A 12 7.81 -7.50 30.00
N SER A 13 6.79 -7.65 30.84
CA SER A 13 5.53 -6.92 30.82
C SER A 13 5.66 -5.60 31.60
N GLY A 14 4.90 -4.58 31.18
CA GLY A 14 4.85 -3.31 31.92
C GLY A 14 3.92 -2.28 31.29
N VAL A 15 2.63 -2.39 31.57
CA VAL A 15 1.64 -1.32 31.40
C VAL A 15 1.14 -0.91 32.79
N PRO A 16 1.09 0.39 33.11
CA PRO A 16 0.15 0.88 34.10
C PRO A 16 -1.00 1.67 33.46
N ARG A 17 -2.22 1.29 33.86
CA ARG A 17 -3.48 2.03 33.67
C ARG A 17 -3.57 3.14 34.72
N ASN A 18 -4.13 4.30 34.35
CA ASN A 18 -4.63 5.27 35.32
C ASN A 18 -6.14 5.45 35.14
N SER A 19 -6.84 5.55 36.27
CA SER A 19 -8.28 5.43 36.47
C SER A 19 -8.74 6.49 37.48
N GLY A 20 -9.92 7.06 37.25
CA GLY A 20 -10.66 7.99 38.15
C GLY A 20 -11.28 9.12 37.31
N GLY A 21 -12.59 9.27 37.15
CA GLY A 21 -13.70 9.42 38.12
C GLY A 21 -14.18 10.88 37.97
N ALA A 22 -15.34 11.19 37.35
CA ALA A 22 -16.70 11.25 37.92
C ALA A 22 -16.75 12.29 39.09
N ASP A 23 -17.64 13.28 39.25
CA ASP A 23 -19.11 13.42 39.14
C ASP A 23 -19.43 14.95 39.13
N ASP A 24 -20.44 15.49 38.43
CA ASP A 24 -21.87 15.67 38.77
C ASP A 24 -22.27 17.03 39.43
N ALA A 25 -23.50 17.41 39.10
CA ALA A 25 -24.28 18.64 39.15
C ALA A 25 -24.37 19.47 40.46
N THR A 26 -24.81 20.74 40.33
CA THR A 26 -26.17 21.18 40.76
C THR A 26 -26.35 22.71 40.71
N ILE A 27 -27.52 23.12 40.21
CA ILE A 27 -28.08 24.48 40.08
C ILE A 27 -28.93 24.81 41.33
N GLN A 28 -29.07 26.10 41.71
CA GLN A 28 -30.35 26.82 41.93
C GLN A 28 -30.46 27.79 43.14
N HIS A 29 -31.37 28.79 42.95
CA HIS A 29 -32.19 29.54 43.93
C HIS A 29 -31.46 30.66 44.75
N GLU A 30 -31.99 31.86 45.04
CA GLU A 30 -33.35 32.41 45.06
C GLU A 30 -33.36 33.96 45.16
N GLN A 31 -34.57 34.52 45.19
CA GLN A 31 -35.03 35.92 45.04
C GLN A 31 -35.07 36.79 46.33
N SER A 32 -35.55 38.04 46.16
CA SER A 32 -36.15 38.99 47.16
C SER A 32 -35.17 39.94 47.89
N ARG A 33 -35.44 41.23 48.16
CA ARG A 33 -36.63 42.11 48.09
C ARG A 33 -36.21 43.61 48.21
N ILE A 34 -36.79 44.45 47.36
CA ILE A 34 -37.44 45.79 47.57
C ILE A 34 -36.89 46.78 48.64
N ALA A 35 -36.59 48.03 48.22
CA ALA A 35 -37.13 49.29 48.76
C ALA A 35 -36.77 50.54 47.90
N ILE A 36 -37.72 51.47 47.78
CA ILE A 36 -37.78 52.82 47.11
C ILE A 36 -38.14 53.84 48.26
N PRO A 37 -38.05 55.21 48.21
CA PRO A 37 -37.95 56.20 47.09
C PRO A 37 -36.99 57.42 47.28
N ALA A 38 -37.08 58.34 46.31
CA ALA A 38 -37.06 59.82 46.39
C ALA A 38 -35.85 60.46 45.65
N VAL A 39 -35.89 61.56 44.87
CA VAL A 39 -36.83 62.66 44.59
C VAL A 39 -36.60 63.11 43.12
N ALA A 40 -37.57 63.81 42.54
CA ALA A 40 -37.60 64.40 41.20
C ALA A 40 -36.50 65.44 40.92
N ASP A 41 -36.16 65.59 39.62
CA ASP A 41 -36.05 66.89 38.95
C ASP A 41 -36.26 66.73 37.44
N ALA A 42 -36.88 67.73 36.83
CA ALA A 42 -37.38 67.77 35.47
C ALA A 42 -36.34 68.38 34.51
N GLU A 43 -36.17 67.81 33.31
CA GLU A 43 -35.60 68.53 32.16
C GLU A 43 -36.23 68.07 30.82
N ALA A 44 -36.38 69.02 29.90
CA ALA A 44 -37.29 69.06 28.75
C ALA A 44 -36.93 68.13 27.56
N PRO A 45 -37.85 67.88 26.60
CA PRO A 45 -37.62 66.91 25.52
C PRO A 45 -36.83 67.50 24.34
N SER A 46 -35.87 66.73 23.82
CA SER A 46 -35.19 66.98 22.54
C SER A 46 -35.79 66.09 21.43
N PRO A 47 -35.96 66.57 20.18
CA PRO A 47 -36.53 65.75 19.10
C PRO A 47 -35.51 64.73 18.55
N PRO A 48 -35.93 63.50 18.17
CA PRO A 48 -35.03 62.55 17.51
C PRO A 48 -34.82 62.90 16.03
N ALA A 49 -33.55 63.03 15.63
CA ALA A 49 -33.13 63.18 14.24
C ALA A 49 -33.32 61.86 13.45
N LYS A 50 -33.96 61.94 12.27
CA LYS A 50 -34.10 60.81 11.32
C LYS A 50 -32.73 60.35 10.81
N ARG A 51 -32.27 59.16 11.21
CA ARG A 51 -31.11 58.49 10.60
C ARG A 51 -31.50 57.88 9.24
N ARG A 52 -31.00 58.47 8.16
CA ARG A 52 -31.15 57.94 6.79
C ARG A 52 -30.05 56.91 6.55
N GLY A 53 -30.41 55.62 6.64
CA GLY A 53 -29.48 54.50 6.46
C GLY A 53 -29.02 54.35 5.00
N GLN A 54 -27.71 54.23 4.80
CA GLN A 54 -27.05 54.12 3.50
C GLN A 54 -26.95 52.63 3.09
N PRO A 55 -27.67 52.16 2.05
CA PRO A 55 -27.88 50.72 1.79
C PRO A 55 -26.73 49.99 1.06
N TYR A 56 -25.61 50.65 0.74
CA TYR A 56 -24.56 50.09 -0.11
C TYR A 56 -23.54 49.19 0.61
N ILE A 57 -23.54 49.15 1.94
CA ILE A 57 -22.54 48.40 2.73
C ILE A 57 -22.84 46.88 2.70
N PHE A 58 -24.11 46.48 2.61
CA PHE A 58 -24.47 45.06 2.60
C PHE A 58 -24.17 44.36 1.27
N GLY A 59 -24.20 45.07 0.14
CA GLY A 59 -23.89 44.50 -1.17
C GLY A 59 -22.40 44.19 -1.38
N ALA A 60 -21.51 45.02 -0.83
CA ALA A 60 -20.06 44.84 -0.99
C ALA A 60 -19.51 43.68 -0.15
N ILE A 61 -20.08 43.43 1.04
CA ILE A 61 -19.65 42.33 1.92
C ILE A 61 -20.04 40.96 1.33
N GLY A 62 -21.22 40.86 0.71
CA GLY A 62 -21.67 39.62 0.07
C GLY A 62 -20.83 39.21 -1.15
N LEU A 63 -20.38 40.18 -1.95
CA LEU A 63 -19.55 39.93 -3.14
C LEU A 63 -18.15 39.41 -2.76
N VAL A 64 -17.53 39.97 -1.72
CA VAL A 64 -16.19 39.55 -1.27
C VAL A 64 -16.22 38.15 -0.65
N LEU A 65 -17.22 37.84 0.18
CA LEU A 65 -17.41 36.49 0.75
C LEU A 65 -17.70 35.44 -0.34
N GLY A 66 -18.51 35.80 -1.35
CA GLY A 66 -18.81 34.92 -2.48
C GLY A 66 -17.58 34.60 -3.35
N VAL A 67 -16.71 35.58 -3.61
CA VAL A 67 -15.47 35.37 -4.39
C VAL A 67 -14.44 34.55 -3.61
N VAL A 68 -14.29 34.76 -2.30
CA VAL A 68 -13.35 33.98 -1.47
C VAL A 68 -13.77 32.50 -1.40
N LEU A 69 -15.07 32.21 -1.25
CA LEU A 69 -15.56 30.82 -1.24
C LEU A 69 -15.55 30.17 -2.64
N GLY A 70 -15.82 30.95 -3.70
CA GLY A 70 -15.82 30.46 -5.09
C GLY A 70 -14.42 30.08 -5.62
N VAL A 71 -13.36 30.76 -5.17
CA VAL A 71 -11.97 30.45 -5.57
C VAL A 71 -11.40 29.25 -4.80
N ILE A 72 -11.87 28.99 -3.58
CA ILE A 72 -11.45 27.81 -2.79
C ILE A 72 -12.10 26.52 -3.33
N GLY A 73 -13.32 26.60 -3.87
CA GLY A 73 -14.07 25.44 -4.37
C GLY A 73 -13.54 24.80 -5.66
N THR A 74 -12.76 25.52 -6.48
CA THR A 74 -12.28 25.00 -7.78
C THR A 74 -10.91 24.30 -7.70
N ILE A 75 -10.16 24.47 -6.60
CA ILE A 75 -8.79 23.94 -6.47
C ILE A 75 -8.77 22.48 -5.97
N THR A 76 -9.82 22.00 -5.30
CA THR A 76 -9.79 20.68 -4.64
C THR A 76 -10.21 19.51 -5.54
N ILE A 77 -11.01 19.75 -6.59
CA ILE A 77 -11.54 18.66 -7.44
C ILE A 77 -10.44 18.09 -8.34
N GLY A 78 -9.53 18.91 -8.87
CA GLY A 78 -8.42 18.42 -9.71
C GLY A 78 -7.44 17.51 -8.98
N GLY A 79 -7.08 17.86 -7.74
CA GLY A 79 -6.15 17.06 -6.92
C GLY A 79 -6.72 15.70 -6.48
N MET A 80 -8.03 15.64 -6.19
CA MET A 80 -8.69 14.38 -5.83
C MET A 80 -8.87 13.43 -7.03
N VAL A 81 -9.10 13.97 -8.23
CA VAL A 81 -9.24 13.17 -9.45
C VAL A 81 -7.91 12.52 -9.85
N GLU A 82 -6.79 13.23 -9.76
CA GLU A 82 -5.46 12.68 -10.07
C GLU A 82 -5.01 11.63 -9.04
N ALA A 83 -5.30 11.84 -7.75
CA ALA A 83 -5.06 10.84 -6.71
C ALA A 83 -5.90 9.56 -6.92
N GLY A 84 -7.16 9.72 -7.37
CA GLY A 84 -8.04 8.59 -7.70
C GLY A 84 -7.54 7.74 -8.87
N LYS A 85 -6.96 8.35 -9.90
CA LYS A 85 -6.38 7.65 -11.05
C LYS A 85 -5.15 6.82 -10.68
N ALA A 86 -4.26 7.36 -9.85
CA ALA A 86 -3.08 6.63 -9.38
C ALA A 86 -3.44 5.42 -8.50
N ALA A 87 -4.43 5.58 -7.61
CA ALA A 87 -4.93 4.49 -6.79
C ALA A 87 -5.61 3.39 -7.64
N ALA A 88 -6.41 3.77 -8.64
CA ALA A 88 -7.05 2.82 -9.55
C ALA A 88 -6.02 2.07 -10.41
N ALA A 89 -4.94 2.72 -10.86
CA ALA A 89 -3.86 2.07 -11.60
C ALA A 89 -3.07 1.08 -10.73
N ALA A 90 -2.78 1.43 -9.47
CA ALA A 90 -2.12 0.54 -8.52
C ALA A 90 -2.99 -0.69 -8.18
N GLU A 91 -4.31 -0.50 -8.02
CA GLU A 91 -5.24 -1.61 -7.79
C GLU A 91 -5.39 -2.51 -9.03
N ALA A 92 -5.40 -1.92 -10.23
CA ALA A 92 -5.42 -2.68 -11.48
C ALA A 92 -4.16 -3.53 -11.66
N GLU A 93 -2.99 -3.02 -11.31
CA GLU A 93 -1.73 -3.77 -11.26
C GLU A 93 -1.74 -4.90 -10.21
N ALA A 94 -2.34 -4.65 -9.04
CA ALA A 94 -2.46 -5.67 -7.99
C ALA A 94 -3.38 -6.84 -8.40
N LYS A 95 -4.32 -6.62 -9.32
CA LYS A 95 -5.24 -7.66 -9.84
C LYS A 95 -4.69 -8.44 -11.03
N LYS A 96 -3.58 -8.02 -11.64
CA LYS A 96 -2.99 -8.77 -12.77
C LYS A 96 -2.57 -10.16 -12.32
N PRO A 97 -2.76 -11.19 -13.16
CA PRO A 97 -2.29 -12.54 -12.84
C PRO A 97 -0.78 -12.53 -12.65
N LYS A 98 -0.29 -13.12 -11.55
CA LYS A 98 1.14 -13.25 -11.23
C LYS A 98 1.54 -14.72 -11.15
N PRO A 99 1.36 -15.51 -12.22
CA PRO A 99 1.50 -16.97 -12.17
C PRO A 99 2.91 -17.43 -11.81
N LEU A 100 3.95 -16.64 -12.15
CA LEU A 100 5.32 -16.94 -11.74
C LEU A 100 5.54 -16.74 -10.24
N ALA A 101 4.95 -15.69 -9.64
CA ALA A 101 5.00 -15.49 -8.20
C ALA A 101 4.21 -16.57 -7.46
N ASP A 102 3.05 -16.96 -7.99
CA ASP A 102 2.25 -18.07 -7.46
C ASP A 102 3.03 -19.39 -7.51
N ALA A 103 3.77 -19.66 -8.59
CA ALA A 103 4.63 -20.82 -8.71
C ALA A 103 5.76 -20.82 -7.66
N VAL A 104 6.45 -19.70 -7.46
CA VAL A 104 7.49 -19.52 -6.43
C VAL A 104 6.93 -19.81 -5.03
N ASN A 105 5.75 -19.30 -4.71
CA ASN A 105 5.08 -19.54 -3.43
C ASN A 105 4.66 -21.01 -3.28
N LYS A 106 4.01 -21.58 -4.30
CA LYS A 106 3.56 -22.98 -4.32
C LYS A 106 4.74 -23.95 -4.14
N CYS A 107 5.88 -23.63 -4.71
CA CYS A 107 7.11 -24.42 -4.61
C CYS A 107 7.97 -24.06 -3.39
N GLN A 108 7.50 -23.20 -2.48
CA GLN A 108 8.19 -22.86 -1.23
C GLN A 108 9.60 -22.27 -1.46
N MET A 109 9.77 -21.45 -2.49
CA MET A 109 11.06 -20.86 -2.89
C MET A 109 11.49 -19.66 -2.04
N SER A 110 10.73 -19.29 -1.00
CA SER A 110 10.96 -18.07 -0.19
C SER A 110 12.35 -18.00 0.46
N GLY A 111 12.96 -19.14 0.78
CA GLY A 111 14.33 -19.21 1.33
C GLY A 111 15.44 -19.29 0.28
N LYS A 112 15.10 -19.24 -1.02
CA LYS A 112 16.00 -19.48 -2.14
C LYS A 112 16.08 -18.28 -3.08
N ALA A 113 15.83 -17.07 -2.57
CA ALA A 113 15.73 -15.85 -3.37
C ALA A 113 17.00 -15.51 -4.18
N ILE A 114 18.17 -16.04 -3.78
CA ILE A 114 19.41 -15.90 -4.57
C ILE A 114 19.29 -16.68 -5.88
N SER A 115 18.76 -17.89 -5.84
CA SER A 115 18.73 -18.83 -6.97
C SER A 115 17.36 -18.90 -7.66
N ALA A 116 16.31 -18.35 -7.06
CA ALA A 116 14.98 -18.17 -7.64
C ALA A 116 14.56 -16.69 -7.53
N ARG A 117 14.75 -15.93 -8.61
CA ARG A 117 14.63 -14.47 -8.63
C ARG A 117 13.43 -14.05 -9.47
N LEU A 118 12.40 -13.49 -8.83
CA LEU A 118 11.31 -12.81 -9.54
C LEU A 118 11.80 -11.44 -10.04
N GLY A 119 11.42 -11.11 -11.27
CA GLY A 119 11.68 -9.82 -11.90
C GLY A 119 10.43 -9.28 -12.61
N ASP A 120 10.54 -8.09 -13.18
CA ASP A 120 9.49 -7.44 -13.98
C ASP A 120 8.11 -7.41 -13.30
N ASP A 121 8.09 -7.07 -12.01
CA ASP A 121 6.89 -7.04 -11.15
C ASP A 121 6.17 -8.40 -11.02
N GLY A 122 6.95 -9.48 -11.11
CA GLY A 122 6.49 -10.87 -11.06
C GLY A 122 6.18 -11.47 -12.44
N ARG A 123 6.56 -10.80 -13.53
CA ARG A 123 6.37 -11.27 -14.91
C ARG A 123 7.58 -12.00 -15.49
N SER A 124 8.73 -11.98 -14.80
CA SER A 124 9.84 -12.87 -15.11
C SER A 124 10.30 -13.62 -13.87
N LEU A 125 10.88 -14.80 -14.11
CA LEU A 125 11.44 -15.66 -13.08
C LEU A 125 12.73 -16.29 -13.59
N SER A 126 13.84 -15.97 -12.95
CA SER A 126 15.13 -16.59 -13.20
C SER A 126 15.38 -17.68 -12.16
N LEU A 127 15.69 -18.89 -12.62
CA LEU A 127 16.04 -20.05 -11.81
C LEU A 127 17.48 -20.46 -12.12
N ASP A 128 18.29 -20.57 -11.08
CA ASP A 128 19.70 -20.90 -11.15
C ASP A 128 19.91 -22.26 -10.49
N GLY A 129 20.23 -23.28 -11.27
CA GLY A 129 20.34 -24.67 -10.83
C GLY A 129 21.73 -25.03 -10.34
N GLN A 130 21.82 -25.98 -9.42
CA GLN A 130 23.12 -26.49 -8.95
C GLN A 130 23.86 -27.24 -10.07
N GLY A 131 25.18 -27.07 -10.11
CA GLY A 131 26.10 -27.85 -10.94
C GLY A 131 27.05 -28.70 -10.11
N GLU A 132 28.04 -29.30 -10.77
CA GLU A 132 29.07 -30.12 -10.13
C GLU A 132 30.09 -29.28 -9.33
N GLU A 133 30.32 -28.04 -9.72
CA GLU A 133 31.25 -27.11 -9.06
C GLU A 133 30.50 -25.98 -8.33
N ASP A 134 29.37 -25.51 -8.88
CA ASP A 134 28.50 -24.55 -8.20
C ASP A 134 27.38 -25.26 -7.42
N LEU A 135 27.61 -25.42 -6.12
CA LEU A 135 26.68 -26.12 -5.22
C LEU A 135 25.61 -25.20 -4.60
N ASN A 136 25.60 -23.89 -4.91
CA ASN A 136 24.67 -22.93 -4.29
C ASN A 136 23.34 -22.78 -5.06
N GLY A 137 23.21 -23.46 -6.20
CA GLY A 137 22.00 -23.42 -7.02
C GLY A 137 20.82 -24.25 -6.49
N LEU A 138 19.71 -24.17 -7.21
CA LEU A 138 18.49 -24.94 -6.95
C LEU A 138 18.72 -26.41 -7.28
N ALA A 139 18.12 -27.29 -6.45
CA ALA A 139 18.01 -28.68 -6.82
C ALA A 139 17.10 -28.82 -8.05
N TRP A 140 17.35 -29.84 -8.88
CA TRP A 140 16.52 -30.10 -10.05
C TRP A 140 15.04 -30.31 -9.69
N SER A 141 14.74 -30.87 -8.51
CA SER A 141 13.37 -31.01 -8.00
C SER A 141 12.66 -29.67 -7.78
N ASP A 142 13.39 -28.63 -7.36
CA ASP A 142 12.85 -27.29 -7.16
C ASP A 142 12.49 -26.65 -8.50
N ILE A 143 13.40 -26.75 -9.48
CA ILE A 143 13.17 -26.30 -10.84
C ILE A 143 11.96 -27.03 -11.44
N GLN A 144 11.90 -28.35 -11.33
CA GLN A 144 10.77 -29.14 -11.81
C GLN A 144 9.44 -28.75 -11.16
N CYS A 145 9.43 -28.40 -9.87
CA CYS A 145 8.21 -27.91 -9.23
C CYS A 145 7.68 -26.66 -9.94
N VAL A 146 8.56 -25.69 -10.23
CA VAL A 146 8.18 -24.45 -10.91
C VAL A 146 7.71 -24.73 -12.33
N LEU A 147 8.46 -25.54 -13.09
CA LEU A 147 8.08 -25.91 -14.47
C LEU A 147 6.69 -26.55 -14.53
N LYS A 148 6.37 -27.44 -13.58
CA LYS A 148 5.03 -28.04 -13.46
C LYS A 148 3.97 -27.03 -13.02
N ALA A 149 4.30 -26.12 -12.11
CA ALA A 149 3.35 -25.11 -11.62
C ALA A 149 2.88 -24.15 -12.73
N VAL A 150 3.71 -23.93 -13.75
CA VAL A 150 3.38 -23.09 -14.92
C VAL A 150 3.05 -23.90 -16.17
N ASN A 151 2.78 -25.21 -16.01
CA ASN A 151 2.36 -26.12 -17.06
C ASN A 151 3.30 -26.16 -18.29
N VAL A 152 4.62 -26.19 -18.07
CA VAL A 152 5.58 -26.40 -19.16
C VAL A 152 5.28 -27.73 -19.87
N PRO A 153 5.13 -27.74 -21.22
CA PRO A 153 4.84 -28.97 -21.96
C PRO A 153 5.91 -30.05 -21.74
N ASP A 154 5.50 -31.33 -21.73
CA ASP A 154 6.42 -32.45 -21.48
C ASP A 154 7.59 -32.48 -22.48
N TYR A 155 7.34 -32.18 -23.75
CA TYR A 155 8.40 -32.16 -24.76
C TYR A 155 9.48 -31.09 -24.46
N VAL A 156 9.10 -29.95 -23.89
CA VAL A 156 10.03 -28.89 -23.47
C VAL A 156 10.86 -29.36 -22.28
N GLN A 157 10.24 -30.05 -21.32
CA GLN A 157 10.96 -30.64 -20.18
C GLN A 157 11.96 -31.73 -20.64
N GLU A 158 11.60 -32.55 -21.64
CA GLU A 158 12.52 -33.53 -22.21
C GLU A 158 13.66 -32.87 -22.98
N GLN A 159 13.40 -31.81 -23.76
CA GLN A 159 14.45 -31.01 -24.39
C GLN A 159 15.41 -30.45 -23.34
N MET A 160 14.90 -29.87 -22.24
CA MET A 160 15.71 -29.36 -21.13
C MET A 160 16.63 -30.44 -20.55
N LYS A 161 16.11 -31.66 -20.30
CA LYS A 161 16.92 -32.79 -19.78
C LYS A 161 18.00 -33.26 -20.76
N SER A 162 17.75 -33.15 -22.06
CA SER A 162 18.70 -33.55 -23.11
C SER A 162 19.71 -32.46 -23.50
N THR A 163 19.55 -31.23 -23.01
CA THR A 163 20.37 -30.08 -23.38
C THR A 163 21.78 -30.23 -22.83
N ARG A 164 22.78 -30.07 -23.69
CA ARG A 164 24.21 -30.13 -23.33
C ARG A 164 24.81 -28.73 -23.37
N ALA A 165 25.99 -28.58 -22.76
CA ALA A 165 26.72 -27.32 -22.75
C ALA A 165 26.99 -26.73 -24.13
N LEU A 166 27.27 -27.59 -25.11
CA LEU A 166 27.58 -27.19 -26.49
C LEU A 166 26.35 -26.74 -27.28
N ASP A 167 25.14 -27.03 -26.79
CA ASP A 167 23.91 -26.66 -27.48
C ASP A 167 23.57 -25.17 -27.25
N GLY A 168 24.20 -24.51 -26.27
CA GLY A 168 23.99 -23.10 -25.97
C GLY A 168 22.61 -22.80 -25.38
N THR A 169 22.13 -21.56 -25.53
CA THR A 169 20.81 -21.15 -25.02
C THR A 169 19.69 -21.61 -25.95
N GLN A 170 18.82 -22.47 -25.41
CA GLN A 170 17.58 -22.93 -26.03
C GLN A 170 16.41 -22.02 -25.65
N ARG A 171 15.32 -22.03 -26.44
CA ARG A 171 14.13 -21.21 -26.23
C ARG A 171 12.88 -21.93 -26.69
N GLU A 172 11.79 -21.78 -25.94
CA GLU A 172 10.46 -22.29 -26.29
C GLU A 172 9.37 -21.32 -25.80
N SER A 173 8.17 -21.45 -26.35
CA SER A 173 7.00 -20.67 -25.95
C SER A 173 5.72 -21.49 -26.06
N TRP A 174 4.81 -21.32 -25.10
CA TRP A 174 3.49 -21.94 -25.07
C TRP A 174 2.53 -21.02 -24.33
N ASP A 175 1.27 -20.97 -24.76
CA ASP A 175 0.26 -20.07 -24.21
C ASP A 175 0.80 -18.63 -24.03
N ASN A 176 0.76 -18.11 -22.80
CA ASN A 176 1.25 -16.80 -22.41
C ASN A 176 2.66 -16.85 -21.79
N PHE A 177 3.38 -17.95 -21.96
CA PHE A 177 4.72 -18.16 -21.43
C PHE A 177 5.78 -18.26 -22.52
N SER A 178 6.97 -17.78 -22.18
CA SER A 178 8.20 -18.15 -22.88
C SER A 178 9.24 -18.59 -21.86
N VAL A 179 10.10 -19.50 -22.28
CA VAL A 179 11.24 -19.96 -21.50
C VAL A 179 12.49 -19.94 -22.35
N SER A 180 13.59 -19.54 -21.74
CA SER A 180 14.93 -19.78 -22.28
C SER A 180 15.75 -20.52 -21.24
N TRP A 181 16.55 -21.47 -21.67
CA TRP A 181 17.44 -22.20 -20.77
C TRP A 181 18.79 -22.48 -21.41
N SER A 182 19.79 -22.66 -20.56
CA SER A 182 21.11 -23.18 -20.92
C SER A 182 21.56 -24.11 -19.80
N TYR A 183 22.46 -25.05 -20.13
CA TYR A 183 23.00 -25.98 -19.17
C TYR A 183 24.52 -26.04 -19.28
N HIS A 184 25.21 -26.17 -18.15
CA HIS A 184 26.60 -26.60 -18.09
C HIS A 184 26.79 -27.53 -16.90
N PRO A 185 27.54 -28.64 -16.99
CA PRO A 185 27.74 -29.55 -15.85
C PRO A 185 28.23 -28.84 -14.59
N ASN A 186 29.26 -27.99 -14.71
CA ASN A 186 29.87 -27.30 -13.56
C ASN A 186 28.95 -26.27 -12.90
N THR A 187 28.16 -25.52 -13.67
CA THR A 187 27.35 -24.38 -13.15
C THR A 187 25.84 -24.66 -13.15
N GLY A 188 25.43 -25.87 -13.51
CA GLY A 188 24.02 -26.27 -13.55
C GLY A 188 23.21 -25.67 -14.70
N MET A 189 21.89 -25.65 -14.52
CA MET A 189 20.92 -25.16 -15.50
C MET A 189 20.48 -23.74 -15.13
N ASN A 190 20.58 -22.80 -16.06
CA ASN A 190 20.00 -21.48 -15.91
C ASN A 190 18.72 -21.40 -16.74
N VAL A 191 17.60 -21.06 -16.10
CA VAL A 191 16.28 -20.96 -16.73
C VAL A 191 15.73 -19.56 -16.52
N VAL A 192 15.17 -18.97 -17.57
CA VAL A 192 14.43 -17.70 -17.48
C VAL A 192 13.05 -17.90 -18.06
N LEU A 193 12.03 -17.76 -17.23
CA LEU A 193 10.62 -17.78 -17.59
C LEU A 193 10.13 -16.34 -17.72
N ARG A 194 9.26 -16.09 -18.70
CA ARG A 194 8.53 -14.82 -18.85
C ARG A 194 7.07 -15.11 -19.09
N PHE A 195 6.21 -14.33 -18.43
CA PHE A 195 4.77 -14.33 -18.63
C PHE A 195 4.36 -13.03 -19.34
N THR A 196 3.61 -13.17 -20.43
CA THR A 196 3.07 -12.03 -21.18
C THR A 196 1.56 -12.00 -21.02
N ASP A 197 1.08 -10.98 -20.31
CA ASP A 197 -0.33 -10.59 -20.28
C ASP A 197 -0.73 -10.12 -21.70
N VAL A 198 -1.75 -10.75 -22.30
CA VAL A 198 -2.28 -10.46 -23.64
C VAL A 198 -3.49 -9.55 -23.59
#